data_AF-A0A2H0TC42-F1
#
_entry.id   AF-A0A2H0TC42-F1
#
_cell.length_a   1.000
_cell.length_b   1.000
_cell.length_c   1.000
_cell.angle_alpha   90.00
_cell.angle_beta   90.00
_cell.angle_gamma   90.00
#
_symmetry.space_group_name_H-M   'P 1'
#
loop_
_entity.id
_entity.type
_entity.pdbx_description
1 polymer ?
#
loop_
_entity_poly.entity_id
_entity_poly.type
_entity_poly.pdbx_seq_one_letter_code
_entity_poly.pdbx_strand_id
1 'polypeptide(L)'
;MFYLGLAGLLFSGYLSSIKLFNATCAFNETCPYFLGYPACYFGFGLFLIIFIVALLGLLKKVPNHKMSKALAWVSFLGILFAGYFTIPEINILLSGTSNYSLGLPTCAYGLIFYVIILILAIKHVKK
;
A
#
# COMPACT_ATOMS: atom_id res chain seq x y z
N MET A 1 -9.77 4.91 10.30
CA MET A 1 -8.55 4.09 10.11
C MET A 1 -8.91 2.65 9.74
N PHE A 2 -9.82 1.98 10.47
CA PHE A 2 -10.22 0.59 10.17
C PHE A 2 -10.72 0.38 8.74
N TYR A 3 -11.71 1.16 8.27
CA TYR A 3 -12.23 1.02 6.90
C TYR A 3 -11.20 1.26 5.80
N LEU A 4 -10.29 2.23 5.98
CA LEU A 4 -9.19 2.47 5.03
C LEU A 4 -8.17 1.33 5.03
N GLY A 5 -7.83 0.80 6.22
CA GLY A 5 -6.95 -0.36 6.34
C GLY A 5 -7.56 -1.60 5.70
N LEU A 6 -8.86 -1.82 5.88
CA LEU A 6 -9.60 -2.92 5.26
C LEU A 6 -9.65 -2.76 3.73
N ALA A 7 -9.96 -1.57 3.22
CA ALA A 7 -9.98 -1.29 1.79
C ALA A 7 -8.58 -1.49 1.16
N GLY A 8 -7.53 -0.98 1.79
CA GLY A 8 -6.14 -1.16 1.33
C GLY A 8 -5.69 -2.63 1.39
N LEU A 9 -6.07 -3.37 2.44
CA LEU A 9 -5.79 -4.80 2.56
C LEU A 9 -6.50 -5.61 1.47
N LEU A 10 -7.79 -5.37 1.24
CA LEU A 10 -8.56 -6.05 0.20
C LEU A 10 -8.00 -5.75 -1.19
N PHE A 11 -7.65 -4.49 -1.45
CA PHE A 11 -7.07 -4.06 -2.72
C PHE A 11 -5.69 -4.70 -2.95
N SER A 12 -4.77 -4.60 -1.99
CA SER A 12 -3.45 -5.19 -2.11
C SER A 12 -3.46 -6.72 -2.05
N GLY A 13 -4.44 -7.31 -1.37
CA GLY A 13 -4.68 -8.74 -1.30
C GLY A 13 -5.17 -9.30 -2.63
N TYR A 14 -6.09 -8.60 -3.30
CA TYR A 14 -6.53 -8.93 -4.66
C TYR A 14 -5.37 -8.90 -5.66
N LEU A 15 -4.54 -7.86 -5.63
CA LEU A 15 -3.37 -7.77 -6.52
C LEU A 15 -2.36 -8.91 -6.26
N SER A 16 -2.11 -9.23 -4.99
CA SER A 16 -1.18 -10.29 -4.60
C SER A 16 -1.71 -11.68 -4.96
N SER A 17 -3.01 -11.94 -4.79
CA SER A 17 -3.61 -13.23 -5.12
C SER A 17 -3.61 -13.46 -6.62
N ILE A 18 -4.01 -12.47 -7.44
CA ILE A 18 -3.96 -12.59 -8.89
C ILE A 18 -2.54 -12.88 -9.38
N LYS A 19 -1.52 -12.22 -8.82
CA LYS A 19 -0.11 -12.47 -9.15
C LYS A 19 0.34 -13.88 -8.76
N LEU A 20 -0.17 -14.41 -7.65
CA LEU A 20 0.16 -15.74 -7.16
C LEU A 20 -0.51 -16.85 -8.01
N PHE A 21 -1.76 -16.65 -8.43
CA PHE A 21 -2.51 -17.65 -9.18
C PHE A 21 -2.28 -17.61 -10.70
N ASN A 22 -2.15 -16.41 -11.28
CA ASN A 22 -2.05 -16.24 -12.73
C ASN A 22 -0.62 -15.91 -13.20
N ALA A 23 0.35 -15.74 -12.29
CA ALA A 23 1.71 -15.25 -12.56
C ALA A 23 1.79 -13.87 -13.27
N THR A 24 0.65 -13.30 -13.66
CA THR A 24 0.46 -11.99 -14.29
C THR A 24 -0.03 -10.97 -13.27
N CYS A 25 0.27 -9.69 -13.51
CA CYS A 25 -0.30 -8.63 -12.68
C CYS A 25 -1.75 -8.38 -13.09
N ALA A 26 -2.63 -8.06 -12.14
CA ALA A 26 -4.08 -8.02 -12.35
C ALA A 26 -4.52 -7.07 -13.48
N PHE A 27 -3.72 -6.04 -13.79
CA PHE A 27 -3.99 -5.07 -14.84
C PHE A 27 -3.02 -5.16 -16.02
N ASN A 28 -2.43 -6.34 -16.24
CA ASN A 28 -1.53 -6.62 -17.36
C ASN A 28 -0.31 -5.68 -17.42
N GLU A 29 0.12 -5.15 -16.27
CA GLU A 29 1.30 -4.29 -16.11
C GLU A 29 2.54 -5.08 -15.67
N THR A 30 3.73 -4.51 -15.85
CA THR A 30 4.99 -5.13 -15.38
C THR A 30 5.24 -4.79 -13.91
N CYS A 31 4.90 -5.70 -13.00
CA CYS A 31 5.22 -5.51 -11.59
C CYS A 31 6.74 -5.55 -11.35
N PRO A 32 7.33 -4.52 -10.70
CA PRO A 32 8.74 -4.54 -10.35
C PRO A 32 9.03 -5.61 -9.30
N TYR A 33 10.24 -6.17 -9.37
CA TYR A 33 10.76 -7.12 -8.38
C TYR A 33 11.63 -6.39 -7.35
N PHE A 34 11.46 -6.76 -6.09
CA PHE A 34 12.28 -6.31 -4.97
C PHE A 34 12.79 -7.54 -4.21
N LEU A 35 14.12 -7.67 -4.04
CA LEU A 35 14.75 -8.83 -3.39
C LEU A 35 14.34 -10.19 -3.99
N GLY A 36 14.05 -10.24 -5.29
CA GLY A 36 13.61 -11.47 -5.98
C GLY A 36 12.11 -11.79 -5.83
N TYR A 37 11.34 -10.97 -5.11
CA TYR A 37 9.89 -11.12 -4.96
C TYR A 37 9.14 -9.92 -5.57
N PRO A 38 7.92 -10.09 -6.09
CA PRO A 38 7.16 -8.97 -6.65
C PRO A 38 6.80 -7.95 -5.56
N ALA A 39 6.95 -6.66 -5.89
CA ALA A 39 6.72 -5.56 -4.95
C ALA A 39 5.31 -5.56 -4.31
N CYS A 40 4.31 -6.12 -5.00
CA CYS A 40 2.94 -6.25 -4.51
C CYS A 40 2.84 -7.03 -3.19
N TYR A 41 3.69 -8.05 -2.95
CA TYR A 41 3.68 -8.81 -1.70
C TYR A 41 4.12 -7.97 -0.50
N PHE A 42 5.11 -7.09 -0.72
CA PHE A 42 5.56 -6.15 0.32
C PHE A 42 4.45 -5.13 0.63
N GLY A 43 3.77 -4.62 -0.41
CA GLY A 43 2.60 -3.77 -0.25
C GLY A 43 1.50 -4.45 0.57
N PHE A 44 1.24 -5.72 0.31
CA PHE A 44 0.25 -6.50 1.06
C PHE A 44 0.65 -6.66 2.53
N GLY A 45 1.91 -7.00 2.80
CA GLY A 45 2.42 -7.12 4.17
C GLY A 45 2.27 -5.83 4.97
N LEU A 46 2.59 -4.68 4.36
CA LEU A 46 2.44 -3.37 4.98
C LEU A 46 0.98 -3.00 5.27
N PHE A 47 0.07 -3.20 4.30
CA PHE A 47 -1.37 -2.98 4.54
C PHE A 47 -1.95 -3.95 5.57
N LEU A 48 -1.43 -5.17 5.65
CA LEU A 48 -1.80 -6.16 6.65
C LEU A 48 -1.40 -5.71 8.05
N ILE A 49 -0.19 -5.15 8.22
CA ILE A 49 0.22 -4.57 9.50
C ILE A 49 -0.70 -3.40 9.87
N ILE A 50 -1.01 -2.50 8.93
CA ILE A 50 -1.94 -1.38 9.16
C ILE A 50 -3.32 -1.89 9.61
N PHE A 51 -3.83 -2.93 8.97
CA PHE A 51 -5.11 -3.55 9.32
C PHE A 51 -5.08 -4.16 10.72
N ILE A 52 -4.04 -4.93 11.07
CA ILE A 52 -3.88 -5.52 12.40
C ILE A 52 -3.80 -4.43 13.47
N VAL A 53 -2.99 -3.39 13.26
CA VAL A 53 -2.86 -2.28 14.21
C VAL A 53 -4.18 -1.54 14.37
N ALA A 54 -4.91 -1.31 13.28
CA ALA A 54 -6.23 -0.69 13.32
C ALA A 54 -7.27 -1.58 14.04
N LEU A 55 -7.23 -2.91 13.84
CA LEU A 55 -8.10 -3.87 14.52
C LEU A 55 -7.81 -3.93 16.03
N LEU A 56 -6.54 -3.97 16.41
CA LEU A 56 -6.11 -3.94 17.83
C LEU A 56 -6.53 -2.65 18.53
N GLY A 57 -6.49 -1.52 17.81
CA GLY A 57 -7.03 -0.25 18.27
C GLY A 57 -8.55 -0.28 18.46
N LEU A 58 -9.29 -0.89 17.52
CA LEU A 58 -10.73 -1.05 17.61
C LEU A 58 -11.14 -1.91 18.82
N LEU A 59 -10.38 -2.96 19.10
CA LEU A 59 -10.54 -3.83 20.27
C LEU A 59 -10.09 -3.17 21.59
N LYS A 60 -9.66 -1.89 21.57
CA LYS A 60 -9.10 -1.14 22.71
C LYS A 60 -7.95 -1.86 23.43
N LYS A 61 -7.27 -2.81 22.78
CA LYS A 61 -6.13 -3.53 23.35
C LYS A 61 -4.85 -2.71 23.39
N VAL A 62 -4.78 -1.61 22.64
CA VAL A 62 -3.59 -0.76 22.50
C VAL A 62 -4.01 0.70 22.72
N PRO A 63 -3.24 1.50 23.49
CA PRO A 63 -3.54 2.91 23.66
C PRO A 63 -3.40 3.69 22.35
N ASN A 64 -4.29 4.65 22.12
CA ASN A 64 -4.40 5.44 20.89
C ASN A 64 -3.06 6.06 20.45
N HIS A 65 -2.25 6.55 21.39
CA HIS A 65 -0.93 7.13 21.12
C HIS A 65 0.04 6.12 20.45
N LYS A 66 0.12 4.88 20.96
CA LYS A 66 1.01 3.85 20.40
C LYS A 66 0.50 3.39 19.03
N MET A 67 -0.82 3.26 18.90
CA MET A 67 -1.47 2.88 17.65
C MET A 67 -1.16 3.88 16.53
N SER A 68 -1.39 5.17 16.77
CA SER A 68 -1.20 6.20 15.75
C SER A 68 0.28 6.39 15.39
N LYS A 69 1.22 6.22 16.34
CA LYS A 69 2.66 6.25 16.06
C LYS A 69 3.09 5.04 15.19
N ALA A 70 2.57 3.85 15.49
CA ALA A 70 2.83 2.66 14.68
C ALA A 70 2.28 2.81 13.25
N LEU A 71 1.04 3.28 13.11
CA LEU A 71 0.43 3.57 11.80
C LEU A 71 1.23 4.61 11.01
N ALA A 72 1.66 5.69 11.66
CA ALA A 72 2.47 6.72 11.02
C ALA A 72 3.81 6.15 10.50
N TRP A 73 4.49 5.33 11.28
CA TRP A 73 5.75 4.71 10.86
C TRP A 73 5.52 3.73 9.69
N VAL A 74 4.56 2.82 9.81
CA VAL A 74 4.29 1.84 8.75
C VAL A 74 3.86 2.53 7.44
N SER A 75 3.02 3.57 7.52
CA SER A 75 2.63 4.35 6.33
C SER A 75 3.80 5.14 5.74
N PHE A 76 4.69 5.69 6.56
CA PHE A 76 5.87 6.39 6.06
C PHE A 76 6.83 5.44 5.32
N LEU A 77 7.05 4.22 5.85
CA LEU A 77 7.75 3.15 5.14
C LEU A 77 7.05 2.77 3.83
N GLY A 78 5.73 2.65 3.85
CA GLY A 78 4.93 2.38 2.66
C GLY A 78 5.04 3.45 1.59
N ILE A 79 5.08 4.73 1.97
CA ILE A 79 5.29 5.85 1.03
C ILE A 79 6.68 5.79 0.40
N LEU A 80 7.73 5.54 1.20
CA LEU A 80 9.09 5.39 0.68
C LEU A 80 9.18 4.23 -0.31
N PHE A 81 8.60 3.08 0.06
CA PHE A 81 8.61 1.89 -0.78
C PHE A 81 7.82 2.10 -2.07
N ALA A 82 6.54 2.50 -1.98
CA ALA A 82 5.70 2.73 -3.14
C ALA A 82 6.23 3.89 -4.01
N GLY A 83 6.77 4.94 -3.42
CA GLY A 83 7.35 6.07 -4.12
C GLY A 83 8.56 5.69 -4.95
N TYR A 84 9.45 4.86 -4.40
CA TYR A 84 10.62 4.37 -5.12
C TYR A 84 10.25 3.63 -6.41
N PHE A 85 9.19 2.81 -6.38
CA PHE A 85 8.72 2.06 -7.55
C PHE A 85 7.81 2.87 -8.48
N THR A 86 7.10 3.87 -7.95
CA THR A 86 6.22 4.73 -8.78
C THR A 86 7.01 5.58 -9.79
N ILE A 87 8.23 6.02 -9.44
CA ILE A 87 9.08 6.86 -10.29
C ILE A 87 9.47 6.17 -11.62
N PRO A 88 10.00 4.93 -11.64
CA PRO A 88 10.30 4.25 -12.90
C PRO A 88 9.02 3.90 -13.67
N GLU A 89 7.93 3.49 -13.00
CA GLU A 89 6.67 3.15 -13.68
C GLU A 89 6.03 4.36 -14.37
N ILE A 90 6.08 5.55 -13.77
CA ILE A 90 5.54 6.77 -14.39
C ILE A 90 6.38 7.24 -15.57
N ASN A 91 7.70 7.06 -15.53
CA ASN A 91 8.57 7.37 -16.67
C ASN A 91 8.29 6.43 -17.86
N ILE A 92 8.02 5.15 -17.60
CA ILE A 92 7.64 4.17 -18.62
C ILE A 92 6.24 4.50 -19.20
N LEU A 93 5.30 4.93 -18.36
CA LEU A 93 3.97 5.40 -18.77
C LEU A 93 4.08 6.64 -19.68
N LEU A 94 4.90 7.63 -19.33
CA LEU A 94 5.15 8.82 -20.17
C LEU A 94 5.86 8.50 -21.49
N SER A 95 6.62 7.40 -21.53
CA SER A 95 7.32 6.92 -22.73
C SER A 95 6.38 6.23 -23.74
N GLY A 96 5.08 6.16 -23.47
CA GLY A 96 4.04 5.71 -24.41
C GLY A 96 4.01 4.21 -24.70
N THR A 97 4.76 3.40 -23.94
CA THR A 97 4.97 1.97 -24.20
C THR A 97 4.12 1.03 -23.35
N SER A 98 3.29 1.55 -22.43
CA SER A 98 2.53 0.71 -21.50
C SER A 98 1.04 1.04 -21.48
N ASN A 99 0.21 0.01 -21.70
CA ASN A 99 -1.24 0.05 -21.56
C ASN A 99 -1.64 -0.29 -20.13
N TYR A 100 -1.65 0.70 -19.22
CA TYR A 100 -2.17 0.50 -17.88
C TYR A 100 -3.71 0.58 -17.89
N SER A 101 -4.38 -0.52 -17.58
CA SER A 101 -5.84 -0.63 -17.67
C SER A 101 -6.62 0.33 -16.74
N LEU A 102 -6.00 0.87 -15.70
CA LEU A 102 -6.59 1.86 -14.77
C LEU A 102 -6.12 3.31 -15.01
N GLY A 103 -5.27 3.56 -16.00
CA GLY A 103 -4.67 4.87 -16.26
C GLY A 103 -3.48 5.24 -15.36
N LEU A 104 -3.35 4.67 -14.15
CA LEU A 104 -2.18 4.78 -13.28
C LEU A 104 -1.63 3.41 -12.85
N PRO A 105 -0.32 3.32 -12.51
CA PRO A 105 0.27 2.09 -12.00
C PRO A 105 -0.29 1.73 -10.62
N THR A 106 -0.38 0.44 -10.32
CA THR A 106 -0.89 -0.06 -9.02
C THR A 106 -0.07 0.43 -7.82
N CYS A 107 1.24 0.66 -8.00
CA CYS A 107 2.10 1.26 -6.99
C CYS A 107 1.67 2.70 -6.62
N ALA A 108 1.20 3.49 -7.59
CA ALA A 108 0.72 4.86 -7.35
C ALA A 108 -0.58 4.86 -6.53
N TYR A 109 -1.49 3.91 -6.77
CA TYR A 109 -2.68 3.76 -5.93
C TYR A 109 -2.28 3.41 -4.49
N GLY A 110 -1.34 2.48 -4.31
CA GLY A 110 -0.79 2.15 -2.99
C GLY A 110 -0.20 3.37 -2.27
N LEU A 111 0.57 4.20 -3.00
CA LEU A 111 1.13 5.45 -2.49
C LEU A 111 0.02 6.38 -1.96
N ILE A 112 -1.03 6.62 -2.73
CA ILE A 112 -2.16 7.48 -2.35
C ILE A 112 -2.78 6.98 -1.04
N PHE A 113 -3.03 5.67 -0.93
CA PHE A 113 -3.58 5.09 0.31
C PHE A 113 -2.65 5.30 1.51
N TYR A 114 -1.34 5.09 1.38
CA TYR A 114 -0.41 5.32 2.49
C TYR A 114 -0.34 6.79 2.89
N VAL A 115 -0.36 7.73 1.93
CA VAL A 115 -0.37 9.18 2.20
C VAL A 115 -1.61 9.56 3.01
N ILE A 116 -2.80 9.08 2.61
CA ILE A 116 -4.04 9.38 3.33
C ILE A 116 -3.98 8.82 4.76
N ILE A 117 -3.49 7.60 4.95
CA ILE A 117 -3.37 6.99 6.27
C ILE A 117 -2.37 7.76 7.14
N LEU A 118 -1.24 8.20 6.59
CA LEU A 118 -0.25 9.01 7.29
C LEU A 118 -0.84 10.35 7.75
N ILE A 119 -1.54 11.06 6.88
CA ILE A 119 -2.18 12.35 7.22
C ILE A 119 -3.19 12.15 8.36
N LEU A 120 -4.02 11.12 8.28
CA LEU A 120 -4.97 10.79 9.33
C LEU A 120 -4.29 10.38 10.64
N ALA A 121 -3.20 9.63 10.56
CA ALA A 121 -2.41 9.22 11.72
C ALA A 121 -1.81 10.44 12.43
N ILE A 122 -1.16 11.35 11.70
CA ILE A 122 -0.58 12.57 12.26
C ILE A 122 -1.67 13.46 12.90
N LYS A 123 -2.81 13.61 12.23
CA LYS A 123 -3.94 14.40 12.76
C LYS A 123 -4.50 13.81 14.06
N HIS A 124 -4.43 12.48 14.23
CA HIS A 124 -4.86 11.79 15.44
C HIS A 124 -3.80 11.75 16.55
N VAL A 125 -2.50 11.78 16.22
CA VAL A 125 -1.41 11.89 17.20
C VAL A 125 -1.41 13.28 17.88
N LYS A 126 -1.77 14.32 17.14
CA LYS A 126 -1.70 15.71 17.60
C LYS A 126 -2.88 16.13 18.50
N LYS A 127 -3.88 15.26 18.69
CA LYS A 127 -5.10 15.50 19.45
C LYS A 127 -5.08 14.66 20.72
#